data_AF-A0A651G5H9-F1
#
_entry.id   AF-A0A651G5H9-F1
#
_cell.length_a   1.000
_cell.length_b   1.000
_cell.length_c   1.000
_cell.angle_alpha   90.00
_cell.angle_beta   90.00
_cell.angle_gamma   90.00
#
_symmetry.space_group_name_H-M   'P 1'
#
loop_
_entity.id
_entity.type
_entity.pdbx_description
1 polymer ?
#
loop_
_entity_poly.entity_id
_entity_poly.type
_entity_poly.pdbx_seq_one_letter_code
_entity_poly.pdbx_strand_id
1 'polypeptide(L)'
;MEELNSVTIYWLISIGLFVGFIIDLIMIKRGIGMIGNVLWGAAGSVIIGVISIQLNLFAPLVYAAIGSIAFLFLINVFSFHADDKVDAKSV
;
A
#
# COMPACT_ATOMS: atom_id res chain seq x y z
N MET A 1 -8.84 -24.47 -2.28
CA MET A 1 -9.36 -23.14 -1.87
C MET A 1 -8.27 -22.53 -1.02
N GLU A 2 -7.96 -21.25 -1.22
CA GLU A 2 -6.89 -20.59 -0.46
C GLU A 2 -7.41 -20.27 0.93
N GLU A 3 -6.83 -20.90 1.94
CA GLU A 3 -7.22 -20.72 3.34
C GLU A 3 -6.39 -19.61 3.99
N LEU A 4 -7.03 -18.86 4.89
CA LEU A 4 -6.35 -17.85 5.69
C LEU A 4 -5.53 -18.56 6.78
N ASN A 5 -4.30 -18.91 6.45
CA ASN A 5 -3.33 -19.50 7.37
C ASN A 5 -2.12 -18.57 7.57
N SER A 6 -1.22 -18.94 8.49
CA SER A 6 -0.04 -18.14 8.80
C SER A 6 0.90 -17.95 7.60
N VAL A 7 0.96 -18.91 6.69
CA VAL A 7 1.79 -18.83 5.47
C VAL A 7 1.21 -17.80 4.50
N THR A 8 -0.11 -17.80 4.30
CA THR A 8 -0.81 -16.83 3.45
C THR A 8 -0.64 -15.42 4.00
N ILE A 9 -0.77 -15.23 5.32
CA ILE A 9 -0.55 -13.92 5.97
C ILE A 9 0.90 -13.46 5.79
N TYR A 10 1.88 -14.36 5.95
CA TYR A 10 3.28 -14.04 5.70
C TYR A 10 3.50 -13.54 4.26
N TRP A 11 2.88 -14.19 3.28
CA TRP A 11 2.98 -13.79 1.87
C TRP A 11 2.30 -12.45 1.59
N LEU A 12 1.12 -12.20 2.18
CA LEU A 12 0.42 -10.91 2.05
C LEU A 12 1.25 -9.77 2.62
N ILE A 13 1.87 -9.95 3.78
CA ILE A 13 2.75 -8.94 4.35
C ILE A 13 3.99 -8.76 3.46
N SER A 14 4.64 -9.85 3.04
CA SER A 14 5.86 -9.80 2.23
C SER A 14 5.63 -9.09 0.89
N ILE A 15 4.52 -9.38 0.21
CA ILE A 15 4.20 -8.76 -1.07
C ILE A 15 3.86 -7.27 -0.89
N GLY A 16 3.14 -6.91 0.17
CA GLY A 16 2.85 -5.51 0.48
C GLY A 16 4.09 -4.69 0.83
N LEU A 17 5.02 -5.25 1.60
CA LEU A 17 6.31 -4.63 1.89
C LEU A 17 7.13 -4.41 0.60
N PHE A 18 7.19 -5.43 -0.25
CA PHE A 18 7.90 -5.36 -1.53
C PHE A 18 7.30 -4.33 -2.48
N VAL A 19 5.97 -4.31 -2.61
CA VAL A 19 5.23 -3.32 -3.39
C VAL A 19 5.48 -1.91 -2.85
N GLY A 20 5.41 -1.73 -1.53
CA GLY A 20 5.71 -0.44 -0.89
C GLY A 20 7.11 0.07 -1.20
N PHE A 21 8.11 -0.83 -1.16
CA PHE A 21 9.48 -0.49 -1.53
C PHE A 21 9.61 -0.10 -3.01
N ILE A 22 8.97 -0.84 -3.92
CA ILE A 22 8.97 -0.49 -5.35
C ILE A 22 8.32 0.88 -5.60
N ILE A 23 7.18 1.15 -4.98
CA ILE A 23 6.48 2.43 -5.15
C ILE A 23 7.32 3.58 -4.63
N ASP A 24 8.03 3.39 -3.51
CA ASP A 24 8.97 4.38 -3.01
C ASP A 24 10.10 4.68 -3.99
N LEU A 25 10.70 3.64 -4.58
CA LEU A 25 11.72 3.82 -5.64
C LEU A 25 11.17 4.54 -6.88
N ILE A 26 9.90 4.37 -7.22
CA ILE A 26 9.25 5.07 -8.33
C ILE A 26 8.99 6.55 -7.96
N MET A 27 8.59 6.82 -6.72
CA MET A 27 8.21 8.16 -6.28
C MET A 27 9.38 9.03 -5.80
N ILE A 28 10.48 8.44 -5.33
CA ILE A 28 11.75 9.05 -4.88
C ILE A 28 11.59 10.24 -3.92
N LYS A 29 11.23 11.43 -4.43
CA LYS A 29 11.09 12.69 -3.66
C LYS A 29 9.65 13.19 -3.55
N ARG A 30 8.69 12.45 -4.11
CA ARG A 30 7.33 12.87 -4.37
C ARG A 30 6.32 12.00 -3.61
N GLY A 31 6.59 11.68 -2.35
CA GLY A 31 5.70 10.83 -1.58
C GLY A 31 5.89 10.97 -0.08
N ILE A 32 5.14 10.17 0.67
CA ILE A 32 5.14 10.09 2.15
C ILE A 32 6.45 9.55 2.76
N GLY A 33 7.45 9.27 1.92
CA GLY A 33 8.73 8.67 2.29
C GLY A 33 8.68 7.14 2.40
N MET A 34 9.88 6.54 2.42
CA MET A 34 10.09 5.09 2.36
C MET A 34 9.35 4.30 3.44
N ILE A 35 9.48 4.74 4.71
CA ILE A 35 8.85 4.05 5.84
C ILE A 35 7.32 4.07 5.70
N GLY A 36 6.76 5.21 5.28
CA GLY A 36 5.33 5.34 5.05
C GLY A 36 4.86 4.42 3.93
N ASN A 37 5.56 4.40 2.80
CA ASN A 37 5.22 3.56 1.64
C ASN A 37 5.26 2.06 1.98
N VAL A 38 6.24 1.62 2.75
CA VAL A 38 6.38 0.21 3.14
C VAL A 38 5.29 -0.21 4.13
N LEU A 39 5.01 0.60 5.15
CA LEU A 39 3.98 0.29 6.14
C LEU A 39 2.58 0.29 5.52
N TRP A 40 2.26 1.29 4.71
CA TRP A 40 0.96 1.37 4.05
C TRP A 40 0.80 0.33 2.95
N GLY A 41 1.89 -0.09 2.30
CA GLY A 41 1.87 -1.20 1.34
C GLY A 41 1.53 -2.52 2.03
N ALA A 42 2.19 -2.82 3.16
CA ALA A 42 1.86 -3.99 3.96
C ALA A 42 0.41 -3.99 4.45
N ALA A 43 -0.07 -2.85 4.99
CA ALA A 43 -1.45 -2.71 5.46
C ALA A 43 -2.46 -2.91 4.32
N GLY A 44 -2.27 -2.24 3.18
CA GLY A 44 -3.16 -2.34 2.02
C GLY A 44 -3.21 -3.76 1.45
N SER A 45 -2.06 -4.43 1.38
CA SER A 45 -1.97 -5.82 0.90
C SER A 45 -2.69 -6.79 1.82
N VAL A 46 -2.51 -6.68 3.13
CA VAL A 46 -3.20 -7.54 4.11
C VAL A 46 -4.72 -7.32 4.05
N ILE A 47 -5.18 -6.06 4.06
CA ILE A 47 -6.61 -5.73 4.03
C ILE A 47 -7.26 -6.32 2.77
N ILE A 48 -6.70 -6.03 1.59
CA ILE A 48 -7.29 -6.46 0.33
C ILE A 48 -7.15 -7.97 0.14
N GLY A 49 -6.01 -8.56 0.49
CA GLY A 49 -5.82 -10.00 0.44
C GLY A 49 -6.80 -10.77 1.31
N VAL A 50 -7.03 -10.32 2.55
CA VAL A 50 -8.01 -10.95 3.45
C VAL A 50 -9.44 -10.83 2.90
N ILE A 51 -9.81 -9.68 2.34
CA ILE A 51 -11.12 -9.49 1.70
C ILE A 51 -11.27 -10.43 0.49
N SER A 52 -10.25 -10.53 -0.35
CA SER A 52 -10.25 -11.41 -1.52
C SER A 52 -10.40 -12.89 -1.15
N ILE A 53 -9.76 -13.32 -0.06
CA ILE A 53 -9.90 -14.68 0.49
C ILE A 53 -11.34 -14.91 0.98
N GLN A 54 -11.91 -13.98 1.74
CA GLN A 54 -13.28 -14.12 2.25
C GLN A 54 -14.33 -14.15 1.13
N LEU A 55 -14.12 -13.41 0.06
CA LEU A 55 -14.97 -13.42 -1.14
C LEU A 55 -14.72 -14.63 -2.06
N ASN A 56 -13.82 -15.55 -1.69
CA ASN A 56 -13.43 -16.72 -2.49
C ASN A 56 -12.97 -16.34 -3.91
N LEU A 57 -12.26 -15.23 -4.05
CA LEU A 57 -11.67 -14.83 -5.33
C LEU A 57 -10.45 -15.70 -5.65
N PHE A 58 -10.24 -15.96 -6.94
CA PHE A 58 -9.07 -16.67 -7.43
C PHE A 58 -7.80 -15.80 -7.34
N ALA A 59 -6.67 -16.35 -6.88
CA ALA A 59 -5.39 -15.63 -6.77
C ALA A 59 -5.42 -14.35 -5.88
N PRO A 60 -5.74 -14.46 -4.57
CA PRO A 60 -5.79 -13.35 -3.62
C PRO A 60 -4.49 -12.56 -3.50
N LEU A 61 -3.33 -13.20 -3.68
CA LEU A 61 -2.03 -12.52 -3.65
C LEU A 61 -1.87 -11.47 -4.75
N VAL A 62 -2.41 -11.75 -5.94
CA VAL A 62 -2.37 -10.80 -7.07
C VAL A 62 -3.25 -9.59 -6.75
N TYR A 63 -4.46 -9.84 -6.23
CA TYR A 63 -5.36 -8.77 -5.78
C TYR A 63 -4.78 -7.97 -4.63
N ALA A 64 -4.08 -8.61 -3.70
CA ALA A 64 -3.39 -7.95 -2.60
C ALA A 64 -2.27 -7.02 -3.10
N ALA A 65 -1.51 -7.43 -4.12
CA ALA A 65 -0.49 -6.59 -4.73
C ALA A 65 -1.09 -5.39 -5.47
N ILE A 66 -2.09 -5.61 -6.33
CA ILE A 66 -2.79 -4.54 -7.07
C ILE A 66 -3.46 -3.58 -6.10
N GLY A 67 -4.14 -4.13 -5.09
CA GLY A 67 -4.78 -3.38 -4.03
C GLY A 67 -3.80 -2.51 -3.24
N SER A 68 -2.64 -3.06 -2.89
CA SER A 68 -1.56 -2.31 -2.25
C SER A 68 -1.06 -1.16 -3.13
N ILE A 69 -0.91 -1.36 -4.45
CA ILE A 69 -0.50 -0.30 -5.38
C ILE A 69 -1.56 0.80 -5.42
N ALA A 70 -2.84 0.44 -5.58
CA ALA A 70 -3.94 1.41 -5.62
C ALA A 70 -4.04 2.20 -4.31
N PHE A 71 -3.88 1.52 -3.18
CA PHE A 71 -3.93 2.14 -1.86
C PHE A 71 -2.76 3.12 -1.65
N LEU A 72 -1.55 2.72 -2.00
CA LEU A 72 -0.37 3.58 -1.93
C LEU A 72 -0.46 4.76 -2.90
N PHE A 73 -1.05 4.56 -4.09
CA PHE A 73 -1.30 5.65 -5.01
C PHE A 73 -2.23 6.70 -4.38
N LEU A 74 -3.34 6.28 -3.78
CA LEU A 74 -4.26 7.19 -3.10
C LEU A 74 -3.54 7.95 -1.97
N ILE A 75 -2.80 7.24 -1.11
CA ILE A 75 -2.10 7.87 0.01
C ILE A 75 -1.07 8.89 -0.50
N ASN A 76 -0.26 8.54 -1.49
CA ASN A 76 0.74 9.46 -2.02
C ASN A 76 0.08 10.67 -2.71
N VAL A 77 -0.97 10.47 -3.52
CA VAL A 77 -1.71 11.56 -4.19
C VAL A 77 -2.34 12.51 -3.17
N PHE A 78 -3.00 11.99 -2.14
CA PHE A 78 -3.69 12.84 -1.16
C PHE A 78 -2.75 13.43 -0.10
N SER A 79 -1.59 12.82 0.16
CA SER A 79 -0.60 13.37 1.09
C SER A 79 0.03 14.69 0.62
N PHE A 80 -0.01 14.99 -0.68
CA PHE A 80 0.61 16.20 -1.23
C PHE A 80 -0.02 17.53 -0.79
N HIS A 81 -1.18 17.51 -0.12
CA HIS A 81 -1.87 18.73 0.29
C HIS A 81 -1.43 19.28 1.66
N ALA A 82 -0.45 18.65 2.32
CA ALA A 82 0.03 19.10 3.63
C ALA A 82 1.12 20.19 3.55
N ASP A 83 1.92 20.22 2.48
CA ASP A 83 3.11 21.11 2.40
C ASP A 83 2.83 22.49 1.76
N ASP A 84 1.68 22.69 1.09
CA ASP A 84 1.32 23.98 0.47
C ASP A 84 0.80 25.05 1.48
N LYS A 85 0.90 24.79 2.79
CA LYS A 85 0.37 25.71 3.83
C LYS A 85 1.41 26.61 4.52
N VAL A 86 2.63 26.74 4.00
CA VAL A 86 3.65 27.62 4.62
C VAL A 86 3.87 28.95 3.87
N ASP A 87 3.53 29.07 2.59
CA ASP A 87 3.79 30.31 1.84
C ASP A 87 2.62 31.33 1.81
N ALA A 88 1.51 31.03 2.48
CA ALA A 88 0.38 31.96 2.61
C ALA A 88 0.38 32.71 3.96
N LYS A 89 1.55 33.09 4.49
CA LYS A 89 1.65 34.10 5.56
C LYS A 89 1.88 35.48 4.94
N SER A 90 0.76 36.12 4.63
CA SER A 90 0.46 37.57 4.67
C SER A 90 1.56 38.57 4.31
N VAL A 91 1.29 39.31 3.22
CA VAL A 91 1.23 40.79 3.15
C VAL A 91 1.77 41.55 4.37
#